data_AF-A0A535FTD4-F1
#
_entry.id   AF-A0A535FTD4-F1
#
_cell.length_a   1.000
_cell.length_b   1.000
_cell.length_c   1.000
_cell.angle_alpha   90.00
_cell.angle_beta   90.00
_cell.angle_gamma   90.00
#
_symmetry.space_group_name_H-M   'P 1'
#
loop_
_entity.id
_entity.type
_entity.pdbx_description
1 polymer ?
#
loop_
_entity_poly.entity_id
_entity_poly.type
_entity_poly.pdbx_seq_one_letter_code
_entity_poly.pdbx_strand_id
1 'polypeptide(L)' 'SRLRTGATQWGLFRDGEVAQRFVELYVVPSWDEHLRQHRYRITGTDHEYEEQADVLSDPPSEVSHLIAVDDLP' A
#
# COMPACT_ATOMS: atom_id res chain seq x y z
N SER A 1 5.60 -4.33 7.01
CA SER A 1 4.57 -5.34 6.71
C SER A 1 4.62 -5.87 5.28
N ARG A 2 4.48 -5.00 4.27
CA ARG A 2 4.12 -5.35 2.88
C ARG A 2 4.98 -6.45 2.23
N LEU A 3 6.31 -6.35 2.32
CA LEU A 3 7.20 -7.38 1.73
C LEU A 3 7.05 -8.76 2.39
N ARG A 4 6.76 -8.80 3.70
CA ARG A 4 6.53 -10.06 4.43
C ARG A 4 5.16 -10.66 4.13
N THR A 5 4.20 -9.84 3.70
CA THR A 5 2.84 -10.29 3.38
C THR A 5 2.67 -10.69 1.93
N GLY A 6 3.71 -10.58 1.08
CA GLY A 6 3.70 -11.09 -0.30
C GLY A 6 3.87 -10.01 -1.36
N ALA A 7 4.15 -8.75 -0.98
CA ALA A 7 4.57 -7.75 -1.94
C ALA A 7 5.97 -8.07 -2.50
N THR A 8 6.14 -7.91 -3.81
CA THR A 8 7.42 -8.05 -4.50
C THR A 8 8.24 -6.76 -4.46
N GLN A 9 7.56 -5.62 -4.33
CA GLN A 9 8.16 -4.29 -4.23
C GLN A 9 7.40 -3.44 -3.20
N TRP A 10 8.11 -2.52 -2.57
CA TRP A 10 7.55 -1.57 -1.61
C TRP A 10 8.35 -0.28 -1.59
N GLY A 11 7.68 0.85 -1.42
CA GLY A 11 8.31 2.14 -1.16
C GLY A 11 7.33 3.15 -0.55
N LEU A 12 7.89 4.09 0.22
CA LEU A 12 7.20 5.28 0.71
C LEU A 12 7.86 6.49 0.06
N PHE A 13 7.06 7.29 -0.64
CA PHE A 13 7.51 8.44 -1.39
C PHE A 13 6.91 9.71 -0.80
N ARG A 14 7.63 10.81 -0.88
CA ARG A 14 7.09 12.15 -0.63
C ARG A 14 6.79 12.79 -1.99
N ASP A 15 5.61 13.37 -2.14
CA ASP A 15 5.22 14.10 -3.34
C ASP A 15 6.18 15.29 -3.55
N GLY A 16 6.68 15.43 -4.77
CA GLY A 16 7.65 16.48 -5.13
C GLY A 16 7.02 17.87 -5.29
N GLU A 17 5.71 17.93 -5.52
CA GLU A 17 4.93 19.16 -5.70
C GLU A 17 4.17 19.53 -4.42
N VAL A 18 3.75 18.53 -3.64
CA VAL A 18 2.97 18.72 -2.40
C VAL A 18 3.77 18.26 -1.17
N ALA A 19 4.40 19.22 -0.48
CA ALA A 19 5.36 18.95 0.58
C ALA A 19 4.83 18.06 1.75
N GLN A 20 3.53 17.96 2.00
CA GLN A 20 3.00 17.13 3.09
C GLN A 20 2.25 15.89 2.62
N ARG A 21 2.32 15.58 1.32
CA ARG A 21 1.72 14.36 0.77
C ARG A 21 2.77 13.27 0.69
N PHE A 22 2.39 12.10 1.20
CA PHE A 22 3.17 10.88 1.12
C PHE A 22 2.36 9.82 0.39
N VAL A 23 3.05 8.97 -0.37
CA VAL A 23 2.46 7.88 -1.14
C VAL A 23 3.18 6.59 -0.80
N GLU A 24 2.48 5.65 -0.16
CA GLU A 24 2.94 4.27 -0.05
C GLU A 24 2.56 3.54 -1.34
N LEU A 25 3.53 2.90 -1.99
CA LEU A 25 3.28 2.07 -3.18
C LEU A 25 3.93 0.71 -3.01
N TYR A 26 3.19 -0.34 -3.33
CA TYR A 26 3.69 -1.70 -3.33
C TYR A 26 3.07 -2.52 -4.45
N VAL A 27 3.83 -3.51 -4.93
CA VAL A 27 3.43 -4.39 -6.01
C VAL A 27 3.25 -5.78 -5.45
N VAL A 28 2.15 -6.44 -5.83
CA VAL A 28 1.87 -7.85 -5.51
C VAL A 28 1.78 -8.64 -6.82
N PRO A 29 2.10 -9.94 -6.79
CA PRO A 29 2.21 -10.74 -8.01
C PRO A 29 0.88 -10.99 -8.74
N SER A 30 -0.27 -10.79 -8.07
CA SER A 30 -1.59 -10.95 -8.68
C SER A 30 -2.69 -10.28 -7.86
N TRP A 31 -3.83 -10.03 -8.48
CA TRP A 31 -5.05 -9.59 -7.77
C TRP A 31 -5.53 -10.62 -6.74
N ASP A 32 -5.41 -11.93 -7.06
CA ASP A 32 -5.72 -12.99 -6.11
C ASP A 32 -4.84 -12.94 -4.85
N GLU A 33 -3.55 -12.59 -4.99
CA GLU A 33 -2.67 -12.38 -3.84
C GLU A 33 -3.10 -11.18 -3.00
N HIS A 34 -3.46 -10.06 -3.65
CA HIS A 34 -4.05 -8.92 -2.96
C HIS A 34 -5.27 -9.32 -2.12
N LEU A 35 -6.22 -10.07 -2.71
CA LEU A 35 -7.42 -10.53 -2.00
C LEU A 35 -7.10 -11.54 -0.88
N ARG A 36 -6.02 -12.32 -1.00
CA ARG A 36 -5.56 -13.21 0.08
C ARG A 36 -4.97 -12.42 1.23
N GLN A 37 -4.15 -11.41 0.96
CA GLN A 37 -3.59 -10.52 1.98
C GLN A 37 -4.71 -9.86 2.80
N HIS A 38 -5.72 -9.31 2.12
CA HIS A 38 -6.86 -8.63 2.76
C HIS A 38 -7.70 -9.58 3.64
N ARG A 39 -7.77 -10.88 3.31
CA ARG A 39 -8.59 -11.85 4.05
C ARG A 39 -7.85 -12.56 5.18
N TYR A 40 -6.53 -12.74 5.06
CA TYR A 40 -5.80 -13.70 5.89
C TYR A 40 -4.55 -13.16 6.60
N ARG A 41 -4.10 -11.92 6.33
CA ARG A 41 -2.81 -11.44 6.88
C ARG A 41 -2.75 -9.93 7.14
N ILE A 42 -3.48 -9.48 8.15
CA ILE A 42 -3.06 -8.32 8.94
C ILE A 42 -2.70 -8.87 10.31
N THR A 43 -1.41 -8.87 10.68
CA THR A 43 -1.04 -9.12 12.07
C THR A 43 -1.56 -7.96 12.91
N GLY A 44 -1.90 -8.16 14.19
CA GLY A 44 -2.38 -7.04 15.04
C GLY A 44 -1.43 -5.83 15.00
N THR A 45 -0.11 -6.08 14.96
CA THR A 45 0.91 -5.06 14.80
C THR A 45 0.85 -4.31 13.46
N ASP A 46 0.49 -4.98 12.37
CA ASP A 46 0.33 -4.31 11.07
C ASP A 46 -0.89 -3.38 11.09
N HIS A 47 -1.98 -3.77 11.77
CA HIS A 47 -3.17 -2.93 11.97
C HIS A 47 -2.86 -1.69 12.81
N GLU A 48 -2.10 -1.85 13.91
CA GLU A 48 -1.68 -0.72 14.75
C GLU A 48 -0.87 0.32 13.96
N TYR A 49 -0.01 -0.13 13.03
CA TYR A 49 0.74 0.79 12.18
C TYR A 49 -0.15 1.51 11.17
N GLU A 50 -1.15 0.84 10.60
CA GLU A 50 -2.12 1.46 9.70
C GLU A 50 -2.95 2.51 10.44
N GLU A 51 -3.49 2.19 11.62
CA GLU A 51 -4.23 3.16 12.45
C GLU A 51 -3.39 4.37 12.84
N GLN A 52 -2.12 4.16 13.22
CA GLN A 52 -1.21 5.26 13.55
C GLN A 52 -0.94 6.16 12.33
N ALA A 53 -0.80 5.57 11.13
CA ALA A 53 -0.62 6.34 9.91
C ALA A 53 -1.88 7.13 9.55
N ASP A 54 -3.06 6.54 9.71
CA ASP A 54 -4.34 7.20 9.43
C ASP A 54 -4.59 8.38 10.37
N VAL A 55 -4.23 8.28 11.66
CA VAL A 55 -4.32 9.41 12.61
C VAL A 55 -3.43 10.59 12.22
N LEU A 56 -2.35 10.35 11.47
CA LEU A 56 -1.45 11.39 10.98
C LEU A 56 -1.92 12.03 9.66
N SER A 57 -2.96 11.49 9.03
CA SER A 57 -3.47 11.95 7.73
C SER A 57 -4.71 12.84 7.91
N ASP A 58 -4.63 14.08 7.43
CA ASP A 58 -5.78 14.97 7.27
C ASP A 58 -5.69 15.64 5.89
N PRO A 59 -6.56 15.29 4.92
CA PRO A 59 -7.71 14.37 5.02
C PRO A 59 -7.30 12.89 5.20
N PRO A 60 -8.26 11.98 5.47
CA PRO A 60 -8.00 10.54 5.53
C PRO A 60 -7.25 10.03 4.29
N SER A 61 -6.45 8.98 4.48
CA SER A 61 -5.65 8.40 3.40
C SER A 61 -6.54 7.85 2.28
N GLU A 62 -6.15 8.09 1.03
CA GLU A 62 -6.84 7.55 -0.14
C GLU A 62 -6.12 6.29 -0.64
N VAL A 63 -6.89 5.23 -0.92
CA VAL A 63 -6.36 3.95 -1.41
C VAL A 63 -6.82 3.70 -2.84
N SER A 64 -5.87 3.40 -3.72
CA SER A 64 -6.12 3.04 -5.12
C SER A 64 -5.50 1.68 -5.44
N HIS A 65 -6.22 0.89 -6.25
CA HIS A 65 -5.76 -0.40 -6.75
C HIS A 65 -5.48 -0.30 -8.24
N LEU A 66 -4.20 -0.33 -8.60
CA LEU A 66 -3.76 -0.18 -9.99
C LEU A 66 -3.42 -1.55 -10.57
N ILE A 67 -3.85 -1.80 -11.80
CA ILE A 67 -3.41 -2.94 -12.59
C ILE A 67 -2.40 -2.40 -13.60
N ALA A 68 -1.19 -2.95 -13.57
CA ALA A 68 -0.19 -2.64 -14.57
C ALA A 68 -0.76 -2.97 -15.95
N VAL A 69 -0.67 -2.03 -16.88
CA VAL A 69 -0.88 -2.33 -18.28
C VAL A 69 0.37 -3.11 -18.69
N ASP A 70 0.21 -4.29 -19.30
CA ASP A 70 1.32 -4.95 -19.96
C ASP A 70 1.97 -3.93 -20.92
N ASP A 71 3.28 -4.01 -21.15
CA ASP A 71 3.90 -3.29 -22.26
C ASP A 71 3.19 -3.78 -23.53
N LEU A 72 2.18 -3.03 -23.96
CA LEU A 72 1.51 -3.25 -25.23
C LEU A 72 2.58 -2.97 -26.28
N PRO A 73 2.90 -3.96 -27.13
CA PRO A 73 3.84 -3.74 -28.23
C PRO A 73 3.35 -2.64 -29.18
#